data_AF-A0A2M8G7B6-F1
#
_entry.id   AF-A0A2M8G7B6-F1
#
_cell.length_a   1.000
_cell.length_b   1.000
_cell.length_c   1.000
_cell.angle_alpha   90.00
_cell.angle_beta   90.00
_cell.angle_gamma   90.00
#
_symmetry.space_group_name_H-M   'P 1'
#
loop_
_entity.id
_entity.type
_entity.pdbx_description
1 polymer ?
#
loop_
_entity_poly.entity_id
_entity_poly.type
_entity_poly.pdbx_seq_one_letter_code
_entity_poly.pdbx_strand_id
1 'polypeptide(L)'
;PEKLVRCLAKLKTEAVAKCNKNTIVIGMDSVGCFNGKILEKPKNKAEGLKRLKMLAGQNHQFYTGIHVINTATHRSFSKVAKTEVWLRQIAEQEIKRYLAEDPAFKTYALGFDPKAHLSCTFIKKVEGSLNNLMWGIPLEVILEMLPKIVSQRILNMILDKPE
;
A
#
# COMPACT_ATOMS: atom_id res chain seq x y z
N PRO A 1 -12.23 -4.05 4.83
CA PRO A 1 -11.00 -3.47 4.23
C PRO A 1 -10.93 -3.65 2.71
N GLU A 2 -10.94 -4.89 2.20
CA GLU A 2 -10.79 -5.17 0.76
C GLU A 2 -11.82 -4.48 -0.13
N LYS A 3 -13.11 -4.57 0.24
CA LYS A 3 -14.20 -3.90 -0.50
C LYS A 3 -14.00 -2.39 -0.58
N LEU A 4 -13.53 -1.77 0.51
CA LEU A 4 -13.30 -0.33 0.58
C LEU A 4 -12.19 0.09 -0.38
N VAL A 5 -10.99 -0.48 -0.24
CA VAL A 5 -9.84 -0.09 -1.07
C VAL A 5 -10.08 -0.38 -2.56
N ARG A 6 -10.80 -1.46 -2.89
CA ARG A 6 -11.21 -1.76 -4.26
C ARG A 6 -12.14 -0.67 -4.82
N CYS A 7 -13.12 -0.25 -4.03
CA CYS A 7 -14.06 0.80 -4.41
C CYS A 7 -13.35 2.14 -4.60
N LEU A 8 -12.54 2.55 -3.62
CA LEU A 8 -11.83 3.84 -3.67
C LEU A 8 -10.82 3.89 -4.81
N ALA A 9 -10.05 2.82 -5.04
CA ALA A 9 -9.15 2.73 -6.18
C ALA A 9 -9.90 2.88 -7.51
N LYS A 10 -11.03 2.18 -7.66
CA LYS A 10 -11.89 2.30 -8.86
C LYS A 10 -12.38 3.73 -9.07
N LEU A 11 -12.94 4.36 -8.04
CA LEU A 11 -13.48 5.72 -8.13
C LEU A 11 -12.42 6.74 -8.54
N LYS A 12 -11.21 6.65 -7.97
CA LYS A 12 -10.08 7.52 -8.34
C LYS A 12 -9.68 7.33 -9.79
N THR A 13 -9.52 6.07 -10.22
CA THR A 13 -9.14 5.74 -11.59
C THR A 13 -10.18 6.22 -12.60
N GLU A 14 -11.46 5.96 -12.35
CA GLU A 14 -12.55 6.36 -13.26
C GLU A 14 -12.70 7.87 -13.38
N ALA A 15 -12.46 8.62 -12.30
CA ALA A 15 -12.48 10.07 -12.33
C ALA A 15 -11.44 10.64 -13.31
N VAL A 16 -10.22 10.08 -13.31
CA VAL A 16 -9.15 10.47 -14.25
C VAL A 16 -9.43 9.95 -15.66
N ALA A 17 -9.93 8.71 -15.79
CA ALA A 17 -10.20 8.08 -17.08
C ALA A 17 -11.21 8.85 -17.93
N LYS A 18 -12.21 9.50 -17.32
CA LYS A 18 -13.21 10.32 -18.03
C LYS A 18 -12.60 11.47 -18.82
N CYS A 19 -11.45 12.00 -18.37
CA CYS A 19 -10.81 13.17 -18.96
C CYS A 19 -9.65 12.80 -19.92
N ASN A 20 -9.29 11.52 -20.04
CA ASN A 20 -8.10 11.08 -20.76
C ASN A 20 -8.42 9.99 -21.79
N LYS A 21 -8.21 10.28 -23.07
CA LYS A 21 -8.38 9.31 -24.16
C LYS A 21 -7.08 8.58 -24.45
N ASN A 22 -7.18 7.38 -25.04
CA ASN A 22 -6.03 6.58 -25.48
C ASN A 22 -4.93 6.40 -24.43
N THR A 23 -5.30 6.26 -23.16
CA THR A 23 -4.38 6.21 -22.02
C THR A 23 -4.68 5.00 -21.13
N ILE A 24 -3.64 4.46 -20.50
CA ILE A 24 -3.79 3.49 -19.43
C ILE A 24 -3.75 4.25 -18.11
N VAL A 25 -4.82 4.18 -17.33
CA VAL A 25 -4.92 4.83 -16.02
C VAL A 25 -4.87 3.75 -14.95
N ILE A 26 -3.97 3.93 -13.99
CA ILE A 26 -3.80 3.05 -12.83
C ILE A 26 -4.05 3.91 -11.60
N GLY A 27 -5.04 3.53 -10.79
CA GLY A 27 -5.35 4.19 -9.53
C GLY A 27 -5.37 3.19 -8.39
N MET A 28 -5.01 3.68 -7.21
CA MET A 28 -4.81 2.87 -6.02
C MET A 28 -5.35 3.56 -4.77
N ASP A 29 -5.65 2.75 -3.77
CA ASP A 29 -6.00 3.20 -2.43
C ASP A 29 -5.55 2.18 -1.40
N SER A 30 -5.06 2.63 -0.25
CA SER A 30 -4.40 1.75 0.73
C SER A 30 -4.87 2.03 2.15
N VAL A 31 -5.04 0.97 2.94
CA VAL A 31 -5.37 1.07 4.37
C VAL A 31 -4.58 0.07 5.20
N GLY A 32 -4.13 0.50 6.38
CA GLY A 32 -3.65 -0.39 7.43
C GLY A 32 -4.83 -0.96 8.23
N CYS A 33 -4.71 -2.20 8.70
CA CYS A 33 -5.72 -2.90 9.47
C CYS A 33 -5.11 -3.70 10.60
N PHE A 34 -5.78 -3.72 11.74
CA PHE A 34 -5.42 -4.54 12.89
C PHE A 34 -6.68 -5.12 13.53
N ASN A 35 -6.72 -6.44 13.76
CA ASN A 35 -7.88 -7.16 14.28
C ASN A 35 -9.20 -6.80 13.57
N GLY A 36 -9.16 -6.76 12.23
CA GLY A 36 -10.33 -6.46 11.39
C GLY A 36 -10.74 -4.98 11.33
N LYS A 37 -10.07 -4.09 12.08
CA LYS A 37 -10.36 -2.65 12.11
C LYS A 37 -9.37 -1.87 11.27
N ILE A 38 -9.87 -0.92 10.48
CA ILE A 38 -9.03 0.02 9.72
C ILE A 38 -8.37 0.99 10.71
N LEU A 39 -7.08 1.24 10.50
CA LEU A 39 -6.30 2.18 11.29
C LEU A 39 -6.17 3.50 10.53
N GLU A 40 -6.77 4.55 11.09
CA GLU A 40 -6.52 5.92 10.65
C GLU A 40 -5.15 6.39 11.10
N LYS A 41 -4.57 7.39 10.44
CA LYS A 41 -3.26 7.92 10.81
C LYS A 41 -3.27 8.50 12.24
N PRO A 42 -2.22 8.29 13.05
CA PRO A 42 -2.16 8.86 14.39
C PRO A 42 -2.04 10.38 14.31
N LYS A 43 -2.78 11.11 15.15
CA LYS A 43 -2.84 12.57 15.12
C LYS A 43 -1.70 13.23 15.90
N ASN A 44 -1.15 12.53 16.90
CA ASN A 44 -0.14 13.05 17.81
C ASN A 44 0.73 11.92 18.38
N LYS A 45 1.79 12.28 19.11
CA LYS A 45 2.75 11.32 19.67
C LYS A 45 2.12 10.35 20.68
N ALA A 46 1.11 10.77 21.44
CA ALA A 46 0.43 9.88 22.37
C ALA A 46 -0.36 8.78 21.63
N GLU A 47 -1.05 9.16 20.55
CA GLU A 47 -1.70 8.19 19.66
C GLU A 47 -0.68 7.29 18.95
N GLY A 48 0.46 7.83 18.48
CA GLY A 48 1.55 7.06 17.90
C GLY A 48 2.14 6.03 18.87
N LEU A 49 2.37 6.43 20.13
CA LEU A 49 2.87 5.54 21.17
C LEU A 49 1.88 4.41 21.44
N LYS A 50 0.58 4.74 21.61
CA LYS A 50 -0.48 3.75 21.80
C LYS A 50 -0.57 2.80 20.59
N ARG A 51 -0.45 3.33 19.37
CA ARG A 51 -0.47 2.57 18.12
C ARG A 51 0.65 1.54 18.08
N LEU A 52 1.89 1.98 18.28
CA LEU A 52 3.06 1.12 18.14
C LEU A 52 3.15 0.10 19.28
N LYS A 53 2.72 0.46 20.50
CA LYS A 53 2.56 -0.52 21.60
C LYS A 53 1.56 -1.61 21.26
N MET A 54 0.43 -1.25 20.66
CA MET A 54 -0.61 -2.20 20.26
C MET A 54 -0.13 -3.14 19.14
N LEU A 55 0.68 -2.63 18.21
CA LEU A 55 1.20 -3.41 17.08
C LEU A 55 2.46 -4.23 17.42
N ALA A 56 3.21 -3.85 18.45
CA ALA A 56 4.43 -4.53 18.86
C ALA A 56 4.19 -6.02 19.14
N GLY A 57 4.97 -6.88 18.49
CA GLY A 57 4.85 -8.34 18.60
C GLY A 57 3.63 -8.95 17.92
N GLN A 58 2.81 -8.16 17.22
CA GLN A 58 1.57 -8.61 16.60
C GLN A 58 1.64 -8.61 15.06
N ASN A 59 0.73 -9.36 14.44
CA ASN A 59 0.44 -9.29 13.01
C ASN A 59 -0.57 -8.18 12.72
N HIS A 60 -0.35 -7.42 11.66
CA HIS A 60 -1.30 -6.48 11.09
C HIS A 60 -1.27 -6.57 9.56
N GLN A 61 -2.33 -6.07 8.92
CA GLN A 61 -2.50 -6.20 7.47
C GLN A 61 -2.48 -4.83 6.80
N PHE A 62 -1.90 -4.78 5.62
CA PHE A 62 -1.91 -3.62 4.74
C PHE A 62 -2.60 -4.01 3.43
N TYR A 63 -3.72 -3.37 3.14
CA TYR A 63 -4.53 -3.64 1.95
C TYR A 63 -4.37 -2.51 0.97
N THR A 64 -4.10 -2.82 -0.29
CA THR A 64 -4.11 -1.86 -1.39
C THR A 64 -5.00 -2.34 -2.52
N GLY A 65 -6.04 -1.57 -2.81
CA GLY A 65 -6.87 -1.75 -3.99
C GLY A 65 -6.18 -1.14 -5.19
N ILE A 66 -6.27 -1.83 -6.32
CA ILE A 66 -5.70 -1.42 -7.59
C ILE A 66 -6.82 -1.49 -8.63
N HIS A 67 -7.02 -0.43 -9.39
CA HIS A 67 -7.89 -0.43 -10.56
C HIS A 67 -7.13 0.10 -11.77
N VAL A 68 -7.08 -0.72 -12.81
CA VAL A 68 -6.45 -0.38 -14.09
C VAL A 68 -7.55 -0.29 -15.14
N ILE A 69 -7.52 0.76 -15.96
CA ILE A 69 -8.39 0.92 -17.13
C ILE A 69 -7.58 1.37 -18.34
N ASN A 70 -7.85 0.77 -19.49
CA ASN A 70 -7.39 1.25 -20.78
C ASN A 70 -8.53 2.04 -21.44
N THR A 71 -8.37 3.35 -21.56
CA THR A 71 -9.43 4.23 -22.07
C THR A 71 -9.62 4.14 -23.59
N ALA A 72 -8.68 3.52 -24.33
CA ALA A 72 -8.86 3.23 -25.75
C ALA A 72 -9.82 2.04 -25.97
N THR A 73 -9.75 1.03 -25.12
CA THR A 73 -10.50 -0.24 -25.27
C THR A 73 -11.65 -0.39 -24.28
N HIS A 74 -11.75 0.51 -23.30
CA HIS A 74 -12.64 0.43 -22.15
C HIS A 74 -12.49 -0.84 -21.29
N ARG A 75 -11.42 -1.63 -21.50
CA ARG A 75 -11.11 -2.77 -20.64
C ARG A 75 -10.61 -2.27 -19.29
N SER A 76 -11.14 -2.88 -18.23
CA SER A 76 -10.71 -2.56 -16.86
C SER A 76 -10.59 -3.82 -16.02
N PHE A 77 -9.75 -3.75 -14.99
CA PHE A 77 -9.52 -4.86 -14.07
C PHE A 77 -9.17 -4.32 -12.69
N SER A 78 -9.74 -4.95 -11.64
CA SER A 78 -9.45 -4.61 -10.25
C SER A 78 -8.81 -5.79 -9.53
N LYS A 79 -7.82 -5.50 -8.68
CA LYS A 79 -7.24 -6.48 -7.75
C LYS A 79 -7.01 -5.80 -6.39
N VAL A 80 -6.87 -6.61 -5.34
CA VAL A 80 -6.46 -6.12 -4.02
C VAL A 80 -5.21 -6.88 -3.63
N ALA A 81 -4.15 -6.15 -3.30
CA ALA A 81 -2.94 -6.69 -2.68
C ALA A 81 -3.11 -6.64 -1.16
N LYS A 82 -2.94 -7.77 -0.50
CA LYS A 82 -2.89 -7.88 0.96
C LYS A 82 -1.46 -8.23 1.35
N THR A 83 -0.89 -7.46 2.26
CA THR A 83 0.41 -7.74 2.87
C THR A 83 0.20 -7.94 4.37
N GLU A 84 0.70 -9.05 4.91
CA GLU A 84 0.75 -9.31 6.35
C GLU A 84 2.11 -8.93 6.90
N VAL A 85 2.12 -8.26 8.04
CA VAL A 85 3.31 -7.66 8.63
C VAL A 85 3.33 -7.96 10.11
N TRP A 86 4.41 -8.60 10.56
CA TRP A 86 4.65 -8.86 11.97
C TRP A 86 5.70 -7.89 12.47
N LEU A 87 5.38 -7.16 13.52
CA LEU A 87 6.41 -6.42 14.24
C LEU A 87 7.11 -7.36 15.23
N ARG A 88 8.39 -7.11 15.49
CA ARG A 88 9.03 -7.67 16.68
C ARG A 88 8.41 -7.05 17.92
N GLN A 89 8.76 -7.58 19.09
CA GLN A 89 8.54 -6.83 20.32
C GLN A 89 9.41 -5.56 20.28
N ILE A 90 8.83 -4.42 20.65
CA ILE A 90 9.49 -3.12 20.63
C ILE A 90 9.34 -2.52 22.01
N ALA A 91 10.47 -2.16 22.64
CA ALA A 91 10.41 -1.52 23.95
C ALA A 91 9.76 -0.13 23.85
N GLU A 92 9.08 0.28 24.90
CA GLU A 92 8.44 1.61 24.94
C GLU A 92 9.44 2.74 24.70
N GLN A 93 10.67 2.60 25.20
CA GLN A 93 11.75 3.57 25.01
C GLN A 93 12.16 3.68 23.54
N GLU A 94 12.22 2.57 22.81
CA GLU A 94 12.50 2.57 21.37
C GLU A 94 11.37 3.30 20.61
N ILE A 95 10.11 3.04 20.96
CA ILE A 95 8.96 3.71 20.36
C ILE A 95 9.03 5.23 20.62
N LYS A 96 9.27 5.65 21.87
CA LYS A 96 9.37 7.07 22.22
C LYS A 96 10.52 7.75 21.48
N ARG A 97 11.66 7.07 21.36
CA ARG A 97 12.82 7.57 20.60
C ARG A 97 12.46 7.76 19.13
N TYR A 98 11.84 6.75 18.50
CA TYR A 98 11.40 6.85 17.11
C TYR A 98 10.42 8.02 16.89
N LEU A 99 9.39 8.15 17.73
CA LEU A 99 8.40 9.23 17.62
C LEU A 99 8.98 10.63 17.91
N ALA A 100 10.13 10.70 18.60
CA ALA A 100 10.88 11.94 18.77
C ALA A 100 11.72 12.28 17.52
N GLU A 101 12.27 11.27 16.87
CA GLU A 101 13.12 11.39 15.68
C GLU A 101 12.32 11.70 14.40
N ASP A 102 11.20 11.02 14.20
CA ASP A 102 10.41 11.09 12.97
C ASP A 102 9.05 11.73 13.22
N PRO A 103 8.83 13.02 12.87
CA PRO A 103 7.52 13.67 12.95
C PRO A 103 6.55 13.23 11.83
N ALA A 104 7.03 12.53 10.80
CA ALA A 104 6.24 12.03 9.68
C ALA A 104 5.52 10.71 9.99
N PHE A 105 5.71 10.11 11.17
CA PHE A 105 4.94 8.95 11.65
C PHE A 105 3.42 9.13 11.47
N LYS A 106 2.92 10.38 11.59
CA LYS A 106 1.52 10.77 11.39
C LYS A 106 1.03 10.68 9.95
N THR A 107 1.91 10.46 8.98
CA THR A 107 1.54 10.26 7.57
C THR A 107 1.26 8.80 7.26
N TYR A 108 1.69 7.88 8.15
CA TYR A 108 1.54 6.44 8.03
C TYR A 108 0.38 5.91 8.88
N ALA A 109 -0.52 5.14 8.26
CA ALA A 109 -1.65 4.52 8.95
C ALA A 109 -1.22 3.55 10.07
N LEU A 110 -0.02 2.98 9.98
CA LEU A 110 0.54 2.10 11.01
C LEU A 110 1.31 2.86 12.09
N GLY A 111 1.53 4.17 11.89
CA GLY A 111 2.26 5.02 12.80
C GLY A 111 3.77 4.85 12.76
N PHE A 112 4.33 4.25 11.69
CA PHE A 112 5.77 4.21 11.45
C PHE A 112 6.13 4.19 9.95
N ASP A 113 7.33 4.65 9.61
CA ASP A 113 7.94 4.46 8.28
C ASP A 113 8.75 3.14 8.23
N PRO A 114 8.40 2.18 7.36
CA PRO A 114 9.17 0.95 7.24
C PRO A 114 10.57 1.12 6.61
N LYS A 115 10.89 2.30 6.05
CA LYS A 115 12.11 2.53 5.24
C LYS A 115 13.22 3.28 5.98
N ALA A 116 12.90 4.00 7.04
CA ALA A 116 13.80 4.99 7.62
C ALA A 116 13.79 4.95 9.15
N HIS A 117 14.71 5.70 9.76
CA HIS A 117 14.83 5.89 11.22
C HIS A 117 14.96 4.57 11.98
N LEU A 118 14.80 4.61 13.31
CA LEU A 118 14.76 3.40 14.13
C LEU A 118 13.66 2.41 13.69
N SER A 119 12.58 2.90 13.06
CA SER A 119 11.44 2.08 12.65
C SER A 119 11.72 1.10 11.52
N CYS A 120 12.80 1.28 10.74
CA CYS A 120 13.24 0.27 9.77
C CYS A 120 13.64 -1.07 10.43
N THR A 121 13.83 -1.08 11.76
CA THR A 121 14.14 -2.29 12.56
C THR A 121 12.92 -2.96 13.18
N PHE A 122 11.71 -2.39 13.02
CA PHE A 122 10.52 -2.86 13.75
C PHE A 122 9.90 -4.12 13.14
N ILE A 123 10.09 -4.35 11.84
CA ILE A 123 9.47 -5.46 11.12
C ILE A 123 10.27 -6.74 11.37
N LYS A 124 9.58 -7.78 11.84
CA LYS A 124 10.12 -9.14 12.02
C LYS A 124 9.90 -10.02 10.79
N LYS A 125 8.74 -9.90 10.16
CA LYS A 125 8.33 -10.73 9.02
C LYS A 125 7.36 -9.96 8.14
N VAL A 126 7.43 -10.21 6.83
CA VAL A 126 6.44 -9.74 5.84
C VAL A 126 6.02 -10.93 5.01
N GLU A 127 4.72 -11.05 4.76
CA GLU A 127 4.16 -12.00 3.79
C GLU A 127 3.27 -11.26 2.79
N GLY A 128 3.43 -11.57 1.50
CA GLY A 128 2.77 -10.84 0.42
C GLY A 128 3.68 -9.77 -0.19
N SER A 129 3.10 -8.63 -0.58
CA SER A 129 3.82 -7.64 -1.37
C SER A 129 4.71 -6.74 -0.51
N LEU A 130 6.03 -6.79 -0.74
CA LEU A 130 6.99 -5.89 -0.10
C LEU A 130 6.82 -4.44 -0.60
N ASN A 131 6.64 -4.24 -1.90
CA ASN A 131 6.45 -2.91 -2.47
C ASN A 131 5.18 -2.23 -1.95
N ASN A 132 4.13 -3.02 -1.69
CA ASN A 132 2.92 -2.55 -1.06
C ASN A 132 3.18 -1.98 0.34
N LEU A 133 3.97 -2.67 1.17
CA LEU A 133 4.33 -2.20 2.50
C LEU A 133 5.23 -0.95 2.44
N MET A 134 6.24 -0.97 1.57
CA MET A 134 7.28 0.06 1.55
C MET A 134 6.81 1.38 0.93
N TRP A 135 6.04 1.28 -0.17
CA TRP A 135 5.67 2.41 -1.02
C TRP A 135 4.16 2.62 -1.14
N GLY A 136 3.33 1.68 -0.68
CA GLY A 136 1.90 1.66 -0.98
C GLY A 136 1.58 1.26 -2.42
N ILE A 137 2.57 0.74 -3.16
CA ILE A 137 2.44 0.44 -4.59
C ILE A 137 2.85 -1.02 -4.82
N PRO A 138 1.90 -1.97 -4.92
CA PRO A 138 2.19 -3.38 -5.20
C PRO A 138 2.60 -3.60 -6.67
N LEU A 139 3.82 -3.20 -7.04
CA LEU A 139 4.33 -3.20 -8.42
C LEU A 139 4.23 -4.57 -9.10
N GLU A 140 4.57 -5.64 -8.40
CA GLU A 140 4.47 -7.02 -8.87
C GLU A 140 3.03 -7.39 -9.24
N VAL A 141 2.06 -6.93 -8.45
CA VAL A 141 0.63 -7.17 -8.71
C VAL A 141 0.17 -6.35 -9.91
N ILE A 142 0.68 -5.14 -10.07
CA ILE A 142 0.39 -4.29 -11.24
C ILE A 142 0.92 -4.96 -12.50
N LEU A 143 2.17 -5.43 -12.49
CA LEU A 143 2.78 -6.12 -13.64
C LEU A 143 1.96 -7.36 -14.06
N GLU A 144 1.47 -8.17 -13.11
CA GLU A 144 0.57 -9.30 -13.39
C GLU A 144 -0.79 -8.88 -14.00
N MET A 145 -1.26 -7.67 -13.73
CA MET A 145 -2.54 -7.17 -14.25
C MET A 145 -2.43 -6.63 -15.67
N LEU A 146 -1.26 -6.09 -16.06
CA LEU A 146 -1.07 -5.42 -17.35
C LEU A 146 -1.45 -6.29 -18.58
N PRO A 147 -1.10 -7.59 -18.67
CA PRO A 147 -1.47 -8.42 -19.81
C PRO A 147 -2.99 -8.51 -20.08
N LYS A 148 -3.82 -8.25 -19.07
CA LYS A 148 -5.29 -8.25 -19.22
C LYS A 148 -5.84 -6.96 -19.84
N ILE A 149 -5.01 -5.91 -19.88
CA ILE A 149 -5.42 -4.53 -20.19
C ILE A 149 -4.73 -3.99 -21.45
N VAL A 150 -3.45 -4.32 -21.63
CA VAL A 150 -2.61 -3.77 -22.68
C VAL A 150 -2.41 -4.77 -23.82
N SER A 151 -2.03 -4.27 -25.01
CA SER A 151 -1.67 -5.15 -26.13
C SER A 151 -0.33 -5.84 -25.88
N GLN A 152 -0.10 -6.96 -26.56
CA GLN A 152 1.17 -7.68 -26.48
C GLN A 152 2.38 -6.79 -26.82
N ARG A 153 2.21 -5.85 -27.77
CA ARG A 153 3.25 -4.86 -28.13
C ARG A 153 3.64 -3.99 -26.93
N ILE A 154 2.67 -3.41 -26.21
CA ILE A 154 2.94 -2.59 -25.03
C ILE A 154 3.59 -3.44 -23.93
N LEU A 155 3.11 -4.67 -23.75
CA LEU A 155 3.69 -5.58 -22.77
C LEU A 155 5.16 -5.91 -23.07
N ASN A 156 5.51 -6.12 -24.33
CA ASN A 156 6.90 -6.38 -24.75
C ASN A 156 7.80 -5.15 -24.48
N MET A 157 7.30 -3.92 -24.75
CA MET A 157 8.03 -2.69 -24.43
C MET A 157 8.30 -2.53 -22.93
N ILE A 158 7.36 -2.94 -22.07
CA ILE A 158 7.52 -2.85 -20.60
C ILE A 158 8.51 -3.90 -20.07
N LEU A 159 8.50 -5.09 -20.67
CA LEU A 159 9.35 -6.22 -20.24
C LEU A 159 10.73 -6.23 -20.90
N ASP A 160 11.06 -5.21 -21.70
CA ASP A 160 12.31 -5.08 -22.45
C ASP A 160 12.67 -6.37 -23.21
N LYS A 161 11.64 -7.05 -23.75
CA LYS A 161 11.84 -8.24 -24.58
C LYS A 161 12.25 -7.76 -25.97
N PRO A 162 13.43 -8.15 -26.49
CA PRO A 162 13.76 -7.87 -27.88
C PRO A 162 12.68 -8.50 -28.79
N GLU A 163 12.30 -7.75 -29.84
CA GLU A 163 11.33 -8.19 -30.86
C GLU A 163 11.74 -9.49 -31.54
#